data_AF-A0A2M6Y6A4-F1
#
_entry.id   AF-A0A2M6Y6A4-F1
#
_cell.length_a   1.000
_cell.length_b   1.000
_cell.length_c   1.000
_cell.angle_alpha   90.00
_cell.angle_beta   90.00
_cell.angle_gamma   90.00
#
_symmetry.space_group_name_H-M   'P 1'
#
loop_
_entity.id
_entity.type
_entity.pdbx_description
1 polymer ?
#
loop_
_entity_poly.entity_id
_entity_poly.type
_entity_poly.pdbx_seq_one_letter_code
_entity_poly.pdbx_strand_id
1 'polypeptide(L)'
;AAGFIIKLSLDSGWLTPERQVGLAAMLGFALIVAGLALQGADREYAGFLPAAGIIVLYACAFSAHRIYSLIPFESAVSLVCLVSGLCIWLYTRIREDLYPVTAAVGSYLGPVILGLNSASVFSVYYYLLCSIAFSVISIWVRSRILTLVAAYLAIMMTAFTGLALHADKLIVAMLALNFLVISGGTYLYTCQHAAPLTESESAGFLPVLLFFYAMEYYFVERIAPGLAPWLSLGFAGLLLALYLGAKKRFPEGKMGSESMILAFISVVCFHSFYMELLPAGARP
;
A
#
# COMPACT_ATOMS: atom_id res chain seq x y z
N ALA A 1 -33.20 -14.71 -9.01
CA ALA A 1 -33.63 -15.51 -7.85
C ALA A 1 -32.78 -15.22 -6.60
N ALA A 2 -31.46 -15.50 -6.61
CA ALA A 2 -30.59 -15.30 -5.44
C ALA A 2 -30.62 -13.87 -4.86
N GLY A 3 -30.53 -12.83 -5.70
CA GLY A 3 -30.59 -11.44 -5.23
C GLY A 3 -31.91 -11.06 -4.56
N PHE A 4 -33.03 -11.65 -4.97
CA PHE A 4 -34.34 -11.42 -4.36
C PHE A 4 -34.44 -12.08 -2.97
N ILE A 5 -33.89 -13.28 -2.82
CA ILE A 5 -33.83 -13.98 -1.52
C ILE A 5 -32.94 -13.21 -0.53
N ILE A 6 -31.79 -12.69 -0.97
CA ILE A 6 -30.92 -11.86 -0.14
C ILE A 6 -31.65 -10.61 0.30
N LYS A 7 -32.29 -9.88 -0.63
CA LYS A 7 -33.06 -8.68 -0.32
C LYS A 7 -34.19 -8.98 0.68
N LEU A 8 -34.97 -10.03 0.44
CA LEU A 8 -36.04 -10.44 1.36
C LEU A 8 -35.50 -10.81 2.75
N SER A 9 -34.33 -11.46 2.82
CA SER A 9 -33.68 -11.82 4.08
C SER A 9 -33.15 -10.62 4.85
N LEU A 10 -32.73 -9.56 4.15
CA LEU A 10 -32.36 -8.27 4.73
C LEU A 10 -33.60 -7.54 5.24
N ASP A 11 -34.63 -7.41 4.40
CA ASP A 11 -35.87 -6.69 4.70
C ASP A 11 -36.66 -7.35 5.86
N SER A 12 -36.58 -8.67 5.98
CA SER A 12 -37.19 -9.45 7.08
C SER A 12 -36.36 -9.46 8.38
N GLY A 13 -35.17 -8.86 8.39
CA GLY A 13 -34.29 -8.82 9.56
C GLY A 13 -33.61 -10.15 9.91
N TRP A 14 -33.81 -11.20 9.11
CA TRP A 14 -33.18 -12.51 9.34
C TRP A 14 -31.66 -12.46 9.16
N LEU A 15 -31.20 -11.66 8.20
CA LEU A 15 -29.78 -11.50 7.90
C LEU A 15 -29.22 -10.30 8.69
N THR A 16 -29.01 -10.48 9.98
CA THR A 16 -28.41 -9.44 10.85
C THR A 16 -26.98 -9.08 10.38
N PRO A 17 -26.49 -7.87 10.68
CA PRO A 17 -25.12 -7.45 10.35
C PRO A 17 -24.03 -8.46 10.73
N GLU A 18 -24.13 -9.06 11.92
CA GLU A 18 -23.21 -10.09 12.41
C GLU A 18 -23.22 -11.33 11.52
N ARG A 19 -24.41 -11.77 11.09
CA ARG A 19 -24.57 -12.92 10.18
C ARG A 19 -24.06 -12.60 8.78
N GLN A 20 -24.22 -11.37 8.29
CA GLN A 20 -23.69 -10.93 7.00
C GLN A 20 -22.16 -11.03 6.98
N VAL A 21 -21.50 -10.43 7.97
CA VAL A 21 -20.04 -10.49 8.10
C VAL A 21 -19.56 -11.93 8.35
N GLY A 22 -20.27 -12.69 9.18
CA GLY A 22 -19.95 -14.09 9.45
C GLY A 22 -20.02 -14.97 8.20
N LEU A 23 -21.08 -14.86 7.40
CA LEU A 23 -21.23 -15.59 6.14
C LEU A 23 -20.19 -15.17 5.10
N ALA A 24 -19.88 -13.87 5.01
CA ALA A 24 -18.85 -13.37 4.13
C ALA A 24 -17.46 -13.88 4.55
N ALA A 25 -17.16 -13.95 5.85
CA ALA A 25 -15.92 -14.51 6.36
C ALA A 25 -15.83 -16.02 6.05
N MET A 26 -16.91 -16.77 6.27
CA MET A 26 -17.00 -18.19 5.89
C MET A 26 -16.77 -18.39 4.39
N LEU A 27 -17.34 -17.54 3.54
CA LEU A 27 -17.09 -17.55 2.10
C LEU A 27 -15.60 -17.27 1.79
N GLY A 28 -14.98 -16.28 2.45
CA GLY A 28 -13.57 -15.98 2.30
C GLY A 28 -12.67 -17.18 2.63
N PHE A 29 -12.94 -17.86 3.76
CA PHE A 29 -12.23 -19.10 4.12
C PHE A 29 -12.52 -20.24 3.15
N ALA A 30 -13.77 -20.40 2.70
CA ALA A 30 -14.12 -21.43 1.72
C ALA A 30 -13.37 -21.23 0.39
N LEU A 31 -13.22 -20.00 -0.08
CA LEU A 31 -12.43 -19.68 -1.27
C LEU A 31 -10.95 -20.01 -1.08
N ILE A 32 -10.37 -19.74 0.09
CA ILE A 32 -8.98 -20.10 0.42
C ILE A 32 -8.82 -21.62 0.41
N VAL A 33 -9.68 -22.35 1.12
CA VAL A 33 -9.61 -23.82 1.22
C VAL A 33 -9.82 -24.46 -0.15
N ALA A 34 -10.81 -24.00 -0.92
CA ALA A 34 -11.05 -24.48 -2.27
C ALA A 34 -9.85 -24.21 -3.19
N GLY A 35 -9.26 -23.02 -3.11
CA GLY A 35 -8.06 -22.67 -3.87
C GLY A 35 -6.88 -23.58 -3.54
N LEU A 36 -6.65 -23.86 -2.26
CA LEU A 36 -5.61 -24.81 -1.83
C LEU A 36 -5.89 -26.24 -2.29
N ALA A 37 -7.14 -26.69 -2.28
CA ALA A 37 -7.53 -28.02 -2.74
C ALA A 37 -7.36 -28.18 -4.26
N LEU A 38 -7.57 -27.11 -5.03
CA LEU A 38 -7.43 -27.10 -6.49
C LEU A 38 -5.98 -26.93 -7.00
N GLN A 39 -5.01 -26.69 -6.11
CA GLN A 39 -3.59 -26.50 -6.49
C GLN A 39 -2.99 -27.66 -7.30
N GLY A 40 -3.52 -28.87 -7.14
CA GLY A 40 -3.05 -30.05 -7.87
C GLY A 40 -3.53 -30.14 -9.31
N ALA A 41 -4.56 -29.38 -9.70
CA ALA A 41 -5.16 -29.45 -11.04
C ALA A 41 -4.65 -28.33 -11.96
N ASP A 42 -4.66 -27.08 -11.47
CA ASP A 42 -4.18 -25.90 -12.22
C ASP A 42 -3.63 -24.87 -11.22
N ARG A 43 -2.32 -24.65 -11.25
CA ARG A 43 -1.63 -23.76 -10.32
C ARG A 43 -1.97 -22.29 -10.52
N GLU A 44 -2.16 -21.85 -11.77
CA GLU A 44 -2.38 -20.45 -12.08
C GLU A 44 -3.79 -20.06 -11.63
N TYR A 45 -4.80 -20.88 -11.97
CA TYR A 45 -6.18 -20.65 -11.54
C TYR A 45 -6.35 -20.82 -10.02
N ALA A 46 -5.61 -21.77 -9.41
CA ALA A 46 -5.62 -21.99 -7.97
C ALA A 46 -5.03 -20.81 -7.17
N GLY A 47 -4.24 -19.92 -7.78
CA GLY A 47 -3.72 -18.72 -7.12
C GLY A 47 -4.76 -17.62 -6.92
N PHE A 48 -5.75 -17.51 -7.82
CA PHE A 48 -6.77 -16.44 -7.76
C PHE A 48 -7.80 -16.66 -6.65
N LEU A 49 -8.19 -17.91 -6.37
CA LEU A 49 -9.20 -18.21 -5.35
C LEU A 49 -8.76 -17.78 -3.93
N PRO A 50 -7.54 -18.12 -3.47
CA PRO A 50 -7.04 -17.66 -2.19
C PRO A 50 -6.86 -16.14 -2.15
N ALA A 51 -6.45 -15.51 -3.26
CA ALA A 51 -6.36 -14.05 -3.33
C ALA A 51 -7.73 -13.40 -3.15
N ALA A 52 -8.76 -13.91 -3.83
CA ALA A 52 -10.15 -13.48 -3.66
C ALA A 52 -10.63 -13.68 -2.22
N GLY A 53 -10.31 -14.81 -1.60
CA GLY A 53 -10.62 -15.07 -0.20
C GLY A 53 -9.99 -14.05 0.76
N ILE A 54 -8.72 -13.69 0.56
CA ILE A 54 -8.04 -12.64 1.36
C ILE A 54 -8.70 -11.27 1.18
N ILE A 55 -9.06 -10.90 -0.06
CA ILE A 55 -9.78 -9.65 -0.35
C ILE A 55 -11.11 -9.61 0.41
N VAL A 56 -11.86 -10.72 0.41
CA VAL A 56 -13.12 -10.84 1.16
C VAL A 56 -12.90 -10.72 2.66
N LEU A 57 -11.86 -11.36 3.21
CA LEU A 57 -11.55 -11.25 4.65
C LEU A 57 -11.17 -9.82 5.07
N TYR A 58 -10.40 -9.10 4.25
CA TYR A 58 -10.16 -7.67 4.49
C TYR A 58 -11.44 -6.84 4.40
N ALA A 59 -12.28 -7.09 3.40
CA ALA A 59 -13.57 -6.41 3.27
C ALA A 59 -14.49 -6.69 4.47
N CYS A 60 -14.45 -7.91 5.04
CA CYS A 60 -15.16 -8.26 6.26
C CYS A 60 -14.67 -7.45 7.46
N ALA A 61 -13.36 -7.38 7.68
CA ALA A 61 -12.77 -6.59 8.76
C ALA A 61 -13.13 -5.10 8.64
N PHE A 62 -13.08 -4.58 7.41
CA PHE A 62 -13.41 -3.20 7.11
C PHE A 62 -14.90 -2.92 7.36
N SER A 63 -15.79 -3.77 6.83
CA SER A 63 -17.25 -3.60 6.96
C SER A 63 -17.71 -3.78 8.41
N ALA A 64 -17.13 -4.73 9.14
CA ALA A 64 -17.44 -4.96 10.55
C ALA A 64 -17.20 -3.71 11.40
N HIS A 65 -16.10 -3.00 11.17
CA HIS A 65 -15.81 -1.77 11.91
C HIS A 65 -16.57 -0.55 11.35
N ARG A 66 -16.59 -0.36 10.03
CA ARG A 66 -16.99 0.91 9.39
C ARG A 66 -18.46 1.01 9.03
N ILE A 67 -19.07 -0.09 8.59
CA ILE A 67 -20.47 -0.10 8.16
C ILE A 67 -21.37 -0.50 9.33
N TYR A 68 -21.01 -1.58 10.02
CA TYR A 68 -21.87 -2.15 11.05
C TYR A 68 -21.47 -1.79 12.48
N SER A 69 -20.31 -1.14 12.69
CA SER A 69 -19.79 -0.79 14.02
C SER A 69 -19.78 -1.94 15.03
N LEU A 70 -19.60 -3.17 14.55
CA LEU A 70 -19.64 -4.41 15.35
C LEU A 70 -18.40 -4.58 16.22
N ILE A 71 -17.26 -4.06 15.76
CA ILE A 71 -15.97 -4.21 16.43
C ILE A 71 -15.33 -2.84 16.68
N PRO A 72 -14.63 -2.65 17.82
CA PRO A 72 -13.88 -1.44 18.09
C PRO A 72 -12.65 -1.35 17.17
N PHE A 73 -12.07 -0.15 17.12
CA PHE A 73 -10.91 0.16 16.27
C PHE A 73 -9.72 -0.79 16.51
N GLU A 74 -9.38 -1.06 17.77
CA GLU A 74 -8.25 -1.94 18.14
C GLU A 74 -8.43 -3.37 17.61
N SER A 75 -9.63 -3.93 17.78
CA SER A 75 -9.97 -5.25 17.25
C SER A 75 -9.91 -5.28 15.73
N ALA A 76 -10.37 -4.22 15.06
CA ALA A 76 -10.31 -4.13 13.60
C ALA A 76 -8.87 -4.13 13.08
N VAL A 77 -7.98 -3.35 13.72
CA VAL A 77 -6.54 -3.35 13.41
C VAL A 77 -5.93 -4.73 13.64
N SER A 78 -6.25 -5.38 14.77
CA SER A 78 -5.75 -6.72 15.06
C SER A 78 -6.18 -7.76 13.99
N LEU A 79 -7.43 -7.65 13.52
CA LEU A 79 -7.96 -8.55 12.50
C LEU A 79 -7.28 -8.33 11.14
N VAL A 80 -7.04 -7.07 10.75
CA VAL A 80 -6.27 -6.73 9.54
C VAL A 80 -4.86 -7.30 9.63
N CYS A 81 -4.18 -7.19 10.78
CA CYS A 81 -2.87 -7.80 11.00
C CYS A 81 -2.92 -9.33 10.86
N LEU A 82 -3.94 -9.99 11.41
CA LEU A 82 -4.12 -11.44 11.27
C LEU A 82 -4.34 -11.85 9.82
N VAL A 83 -5.16 -11.11 9.06
CA VAL A 83 -5.39 -11.35 7.63
C VAL A 83 -4.12 -11.09 6.82
N SER A 84 -3.33 -10.06 7.16
CA SER A 84 -2.01 -9.83 6.57
C SER A 84 -1.04 -10.98 6.83
N GLY A 85 -0.99 -11.47 8.07
CA GLY A 85 -0.19 -12.65 8.42
C GLY A 85 -0.63 -13.91 7.67
N LEU A 86 -1.95 -14.12 7.54
CA LEU A 86 -2.51 -15.22 6.74
C LEU A 86 -2.15 -15.08 5.26
N CYS A 87 -2.21 -13.85 4.71
CA CYS A 87 -1.83 -13.57 3.33
C CYS A 87 -0.36 -13.94 3.06
N ILE A 88 0.53 -13.54 3.97
CA ILE A 88 1.95 -13.87 3.96
C ILE A 88 2.16 -15.39 4.06
N TRP A 89 1.45 -16.06 4.97
CA TRP A 89 1.55 -17.51 5.14
C TRP A 89 1.05 -18.28 3.91
N LEU A 90 -0.09 -17.90 3.33
CA LEU A 90 -0.64 -18.51 2.12
C LEU A 90 0.33 -18.38 0.94
N TYR A 91 1.03 -17.26 0.82
CA TYR A 91 2.06 -17.09 -0.19
C TYR A 91 3.13 -18.20 -0.12
N THR A 92 3.58 -18.58 1.10
CA THR A 92 4.58 -19.65 1.27
C THR A 92 4.13 -21.02 0.76
N ARG A 93 2.80 -21.23 0.66
CA ARG A 93 2.16 -22.46 0.18
C ARG A 93 1.88 -22.43 -1.32
N ILE A 94 1.34 -21.32 -1.83
CA ILE A 94 0.95 -21.19 -3.24
C ILE A 94 2.18 -21.00 -4.13
N ARG A 95 3.11 -20.10 -3.74
CA ARG A 95 4.34 -19.75 -4.47
C ARG A 95 4.12 -19.34 -5.94
N GLU A 96 2.97 -18.72 -6.23
CA GLU A 96 2.67 -18.16 -7.56
C GLU A 96 2.67 -16.62 -7.51
N ASP A 97 3.20 -15.99 -8.55
CA ASP A 97 3.44 -14.54 -8.59
C ASP A 97 2.17 -13.71 -8.80
N LEU A 98 1.12 -14.30 -9.36
CA LEU A 98 -0.17 -13.63 -9.61
C LEU A 98 -1.01 -13.49 -8.33
N TYR A 99 -0.89 -14.41 -7.38
CA TYR A 99 -1.60 -14.36 -6.10
C TYR A 99 -1.36 -13.04 -5.33
N PRO A 100 -0.12 -12.62 -5.04
CA PRO A 100 0.11 -11.45 -4.21
C PRO A 100 -0.23 -10.14 -4.95
N VAL A 101 -0.09 -10.09 -6.27
CA VAL A 101 -0.47 -8.91 -7.08
C VAL A 101 -1.98 -8.72 -7.06
N THR A 102 -2.75 -9.79 -7.28
CA THR A 102 -4.22 -9.74 -7.24
C THR A 102 -4.74 -9.42 -5.84
N ALA A 103 -4.15 -10.04 -4.81
CA ALA A 103 -4.45 -9.73 -3.42
C ALA A 103 -4.16 -8.26 -3.09
N ALA A 104 -3.04 -7.69 -3.56
CA ALA A 104 -2.70 -6.28 -3.34
C ALA A 104 -3.74 -5.36 -3.98
N VAL A 105 -3.99 -5.51 -5.28
CA VAL A 105 -4.95 -4.67 -6.02
C VAL A 105 -6.33 -4.72 -5.35
N GLY A 106 -6.83 -5.91 -5.04
CA GLY A 106 -8.14 -6.05 -4.41
C GLY A 106 -8.19 -5.54 -2.97
N SER A 107 -7.11 -5.66 -2.19
CA SER A 107 -7.10 -5.19 -0.80
C SER A 107 -7.13 -3.67 -0.72
N TYR A 108 -6.44 -2.96 -1.62
CA TYR A 108 -6.47 -1.49 -1.64
C TYR A 108 -7.75 -0.95 -2.30
N LEU A 109 -8.16 -1.50 -3.44
CA LEU A 109 -9.33 -0.99 -4.17
C LEU A 109 -10.66 -1.46 -3.57
N GLY A 110 -10.68 -2.60 -2.89
CA GLY A 110 -11.87 -3.23 -2.32
C GLY A 110 -12.73 -2.27 -1.49
N PRO A 111 -12.17 -1.59 -0.46
CA PRO A 111 -12.94 -0.65 0.35
C PRO A 111 -13.57 0.51 -0.44
N VAL A 112 -12.91 0.98 -1.50
CA VAL A 112 -13.43 2.07 -2.35
C VAL A 112 -14.51 1.56 -3.31
N ILE A 113 -14.25 0.46 -4.01
CA ILE A 113 -15.20 -0.13 -4.96
C ILE A 113 -16.49 -0.55 -4.27
N LEU A 114 -16.37 -1.12 -3.06
CA LEU A 114 -17.51 -1.55 -2.26
C LEU A 114 -18.18 -0.40 -1.49
N GLY A 115 -17.67 0.83 -1.60
CA GLY A 115 -18.27 2.00 -0.97
C GLY A 115 -18.29 1.94 0.56
N LEU A 116 -17.27 1.34 1.21
CA LEU A 116 -17.28 1.03 2.65
C LEU A 116 -17.06 2.24 3.58
N ASN A 117 -17.41 3.45 3.15
CA ASN A 117 -17.08 4.70 3.83
C ASN A 117 -15.57 4.80 4.14
N SER A 118 -14.78 4.69 3.05
CA SER A 118 -13.33 4.61 3.04
C SER A 118 -12.62 5.92 3.37
N ALA A 119 -13.32 7.05 3.44
CA ALA A 119 -12.77 8.33 3.90
C ALA A 119 -12.66 8.34 5.43
N SER A 120 -11.69 7.61 5.98
CA SER A 120 -11.60 7.42 7.43
C SER A 120 -10.19 7.28 7.97
N VAL A 121 -10.04 7.59 9.27
CA VAL A 121 -8.81 7.35 10.04
C VAL A 121 -8.40 5.88 9.92
N PHE A 122 -9.34 4.94 10.12
CA PHE A 122 -9.07 3.51 10.03
C PHE A 122 -8.51 3.08 8.67
N SER A 123 -9.01 3.65 7.58
CA SER A 123 -8.55 3.32 6.22
C SER A 123 -7.06 3.57 6.03
N VAL A 124 -6.54 4.65 6.64
CA VAL A 124 -5.13 5.01 6.51
C VAL A 124 -4.22 4.03 7.25
N TYR A 125 -4.61 3.62 8.47
CA TYR A 125 -3.92 2.55 9.20
C TYR A 125 -3.98 1.21 8.44
N TYR A 126 -5.14 0.90 7.86
CA TYR A 126 -5.34 -0.28 7.04
C TYR A 126 -4.38 -0.29 5.82
N TYR A 127 -4.27 0.82 5.08
CA TYR A 127 -3.34 0.92 3.94
C TYR A 127 -1.88 0.78 4.34
N LEU A 128 -1.47 1.32 5.51
CA LEU A 128 -0.12 1.14 6.03
C LEU A 128 0.18 -0.34 6.36
N LEU A 129 -0.77 -1.05 6.99
CA LEU A 129 -0.60 -2.47 7.28
C LEU A 129 -0.49 -3.31 6.00
N CYS A 130 -1.32 -3.00 5.01
CA CYS A 130 -1.20 -3.60 3.68
C CYS A 130 0.16 -3.32 3.05
N SER A 131 0.71 -2.10 3.16
CA SER A 131 1.99 -1.76 2.53
C SER A 131 3.15 -2.52 3.17
N ILE A 132 3.13 -2.70 4.48
CA ILE A 132 4.09 -3.55 5.20
C ILE A 132 3.97 -5.00 4.73
N ALA A 133 2.75 -5.55 4.71
CA ALA A 133 2.53 -6.94 4.31
C ALA A 133 2.99 -7.22 2.88
N PHE A 134 2.60 -6.39 1.92
CA PHE A 134 2.98 -6.56 0.51
C PHE A 134 4.45 -6.26 0.24
N SER A 135 5.09 -5.38 1.03
CA SER A 135 6.55 -5.15 0.98
C SER A 135 7.33 -6.37 1.47
N VAL A 136 6.88 -7.03 2.55
CA VAL A 136 7.47 -8.31 3.00
C VAL A 136 7.28 -9.40 1.95
N ILE A 137 6.07 -9.53 1.40
CA ILE A 137 5.78 -10.50 0.35
C ILE A 137 6.63 -10.22 -0.89
N SER A 138 6.84 -8.98 -1.30
CA SER A 138 7.62 -8.67 -2.50
C SER A 138 9.10 -9.07 -2.39
N ILE A 139 9.68 -8.97 -1.20
CA ILE A 139 11.03 -9.49 -0.91
C ILE A 139 11.04 -11.00 -1.11
N TRP A 140 10.04 -11.73 -0.64
CA TRP A 140 10.01 -13.19 -0.75
C TRP A 140 9.67 -13.67 -2.17
N VAL A 141 8.74 -13.00 -2.85
CA VAL A 141 8.33 -13.30 -4.23
C VAL A 141 9.43 -13.01 -5.23
N ARG A 142 10.37 -12.13 -4.89
CA ARG A 142 11.32 -11.59 -5.87
C ARG A 142 10.59 -10.91 -7.02
N SER A 143 9.49 -10.22 -6.72
CA SER A 143 8.72 -9.44 -7.69
C SER A 143 8.85 -7.95 -7.42
N ARG A 144 9.51 -7.25 -8.35
CA ARG A 144 9.60 -5.79 -8.35
C ARG A 144 8.27 -5.14 -8.70
N ILE A 145 7.49 -5.78 -9.58
CA ILE A 145 6.15 -5.33 -9.98
C ILE A 145 5.24 -5.21 -8.76
N LEU A 146 5.27 -6.20 -7.85
CA LEU A 146 4.47 -6.15 -6.62
C LEU A 146 4.83 -4.97 -5.73
N THR A 147 6.13 -4.69 -5.57
CA THR A 147 6.60 -3.53 -4.79
C THR A 147 6.10 -2.23 -5.40
N LEU A 148 6.14 -2.14 -6.74
CA LEU A 148 5.67 -0.98 -7.47
C LEU A 148 4.15 -0.79 -7.32
N VAL A 149 3.36 -1.85 -7.53
CA VAL A 149 1.91 -1.83 -7.38
C VAL A 149 1.52 -1.44 -5.95
N ALA A 150 2.16 -2.03 -4.94
CA ALA A 150 1.94 -1.67 -3.55
C ALA A 150 2.30 -0.20 -3.28
N ALA A 151 3.36 0.33 -3.89
CA ALA A 151 3.76 1.72 -3.74
C ALA A 151 2.72 2.70 -4.28
N TYR A 152 2.27 2.48 -5.53
CA TYR A 152 1.24 3.30 -6.15
C TYR A 152 -0.05 3.27 -5.33
N LEU A 153 -0.53 2.07 -4.98
CA LEU A 153 -1.79 1.94 -4.27
C LEU A 153 -1.72 2.51 -2.85
N ALA A 154 -0.65 2.25 -2.08
CA ALA A 154 -0.54 2.74 -0.71
C ALA A 154 -0.49 4.28 -0.64
N ILE A 155 0.35 4.90 -1.48
CA ILE A 155 0.52 6.36 -1.49
C ILE A 155 -0.75 7.03 -2.03
N MET A 156 -1.29 6.55 -3.14
CA MET A 156 -2.47 7.13 -3.78
C MET A 156 -3.72 7.02 -2.90
N MET A 157 -3.99 5.84 -2.33
CA MET A 157 -5.16 5.63 -1.50
C MET A 157 -5.09 6.41 -0.19
N THR A 158 -3.89 6.51 0.42
CA THR A 158 -3.68 7.35 1.60
C THR A 158 -3.90 8.82 1.28
N ALA A 159 -3.32 9.31 0.19
CA ALA A 159 -3.44 10.70 -0.24
C ALA A 159 -4.89 11.10 -0.56
N PHE A 160 -5.60 10.30 -1.36
CA PHE A 160 -7.02 10.56 -1.68
C PHE A 160 -7.93 10.47 -0.47
N THR A 161 -7.68 9.53 0.43
CA THR A 161 -8.38 9.47 1.72
C THR A 161 -8.12 10.75 2.51
N GLY A 162 -6.87 11.23 2.52
CA GLY A 162 -6.51 12.48 3.19
C GLY A 162 -7.15 13.74 2.61
N LEU A 163 -7.47 13.78 1.31
CA LEU A 163 -8.19 14.91 0.74
C LEU A 163 -9.62 15.04 1.28
N ALA A 164 -10.25 13.90 1.58
CA ALA A 164 -11.58 13.86 2.21
C ALA A 164 -11.50 13.95 3.75
N LEU A 165 -10.36 13.58 4.34
CA LEU A 165 -10.16 13.52 5.78
C LEU A 165 -9.45 14.81 6.26
N HIS A 166 -10.11 15.66 7.03
CA HIS A 166 -9.52 16.90 7.58
C HIS A 166 -8.51 16.64 8.73
N ALA A 167 -7.69 15.59 8.63
CA ALA A 167 -6.71 15.17 9.62
C ALA A 167 -5.28 15.23 9.06
N ASP A 168 -4.89 16.39 8.53
CA ASP A 168 -3.65 16.59 7.77
C ASP A 168 -2.40 16.02 8.48
N LYS A 169 -2.27 16.22 9.81
CA LYS A 169 -1.14 15.69 10.60
C LYS A 169 -1.01 14.16 10.53
N LEU A 170 -2.13 13.45 10.59
CA LEU A 170 -2.15 11.98 10.49
C LEU A 170 -1.76 11.54 9.08
N ILE A 171 -2.27 12.23 8.06
CA ILE A 171 -2.01 11.88 6.67
C ILE A 171 -0.54 12.05 6.32
N VAL A 172 0.08 13.17 6.72
CA VAL A 172 1.53 13.40 6.58
C VAL A 172 2.32 12.27 7.24
N ALA A 173 2.03 11.95 8.50
CA ALA A 173 2.73 10.88 9.19
C ALA A 173 2.59 9.52 8.47
N MET A 174 1.41 9.24 7.93
CA MET A 174 1.11 7.96 7.28
C MET A 174 1.67 7.87 5.85
N LEU A 175 1.69 8.97 5.10
CA LEU A 175 2.38 9.06 3.81
C LEU A 175 3.88 8.88 4.00
N ALA A 176 4.47 9.57 4.97
CA ALA A 176 5.88 9.41 5.35
C ALA A 176 6.20 7.95 5.73
N LEU A 177 5.37 7.30 6.56
CA LEU A 177 5.55 5.91 6.93
C LEU A 177 5.44 4.96 5.73
N ASN A 178 4.45 5.16 4.86
CA ASN A 178 4.33 4.36 3.63
C ASN A 178 5.58 4.52 2.74
N PHE A 179 6.07 5.75 2.59
CA PHE A 179 7.31 6.02 1.86
C PHE A 179 8.51 5.29 2.46
N LEU A 180 8.66 5.29 3.79
CA LEU A 180 9.73 4.55 4.48
C LEU A 180 9.62 3.04 4.25
N VAL A 181 8.42 2.48 4.34
CA VAL A 181 8.17 1.05 4.13
C VAL A 181 8.49 0.62 2.69
N ILE A 182 8.10 1.43 1.70
CA ILE A 182 8.32 1.14 0.28
C ILE A 182 9.80 1.31 -0.10
N SER A 183 10.42 2.43 0.29
CA SER A 183 11.83 2.71 0.00
C SER A 183 12.76 1.73 0.73
N GLY A 184 12.48 1.48 2.00
CA GLY A 184 13.17 0.47 2.81
C GLY A 184 13.00 -0.93 2.24
N GLY A 185 11.78 -1.34 1.88
CA GLY A 185 11.51 -2.63 1.24
C GLY A 185 12.25 -2.80 -0.10
N THR A 186 12.27 -1.75 -0.92
CA THR A 186 12.98 -1.74 -2.21
C THR A 186 14.50 -1.87 -2.03
N TYR A 187 15.05 -1.19 -1.03
CA TYR A 187 16.46 -1.28 -0.64
C TYR A 187 16.80 -2.68 -0.08
N LEU A 188 16.01 -3.18 0.86
CA LEU A 188 16.19 -4.50 1.48
C LEU A 188 16.11 -5.62 0.44
N TYR A 189 15.15 -5.55 -0.49
CA TYR A 189 15.09 -6.46 -1.61
C TYR A 189 16.41 -6.46 -2.38
N THR A 190 16.91 -5.28 -2.74
CA THR A 190 18.15 -5.12 -3.53
C THR A 190 19.34 -5.74 -2.80
N CYS A 191 19.45 -5.50 -1.50
CA CYS A 191 20.52 -6.05 -0.67
C CYS A 191 20.42 -7.57 -0.50
N GLN A 192 19.23 -8.12 -0.27
CA GLN A 192 19.03 -9.55 -0.05
C GLN A 192 19.20 -10.38 -1.32
N HIS A 193 18.76 -9.85 -2.46
CA HIS A 193 18.76 -10.58 -3.74
C HIS A 193 19.95 -10.24 -4.64
N ALA A 194 20.83 -9.36 -4.20
CA ALA A 194 21.96 -8.86 -4.99
C ALA A 194 21.56 -8.33 -6.39
N ALA A 195 20.34 -7.80 -6.49
CA ALA A 195 19.72 -7.40 -7.75
C ALA A 195 19.45 -5.89 -7.73
N PRO A 196 20.38 -5.04 -8.23
CA PRO A 196 20.17 -3.61 -8.30
C PRO A 196 18.99 -3.27 -9.22
N LEU A 197 18.36 -2.12 -8.97
CA LEU A 197 17.27 -1.65 -9.84
C LEU A 197 17.81 -1.39 -11.25
N THR A 198 17.09 -1.93 -12.23
CA THR A 198 17.31 -1.59 -13.64
C THR A 198 16.75 -0.18 -13.94
N GLU A 199 17.17 0.42 -15.05
CA GLU A 199 16.68 1.73 -15.47
C GLU A 199 15.16 1.71 -15.70
N SER A 200 14.64 0.68 -16.37
CA SER A 200 13.20 0.53 -16.64
C SER A 200 12.38 0.40 -15.36
N GLU A 201 12.85 -0.40 -14.39
CA GLU A 201 12.16 -0.54 -13.10
C GLU A 201 12.19 0.76 -12.30
N SER A 202 13.33 1.46 -12.28
CA SER A 202 13.44 2.75 -11.60
C SER A 202 12.56 3.84 -12.23
N ALA A 203 12.44 3.86 -13.56
CA ALA A 203 11.56 4.80 -14.25
C ALA A 203 10.10 4.64 -13.78
N GLY A 204 9.68 3.41 -13.46
CA GLY A 204 8.36 3.14 -12.88
C GLY A 204 8.13 3.78 -11.51
N PHE A 205 9.17 3.96 -10.69
CA PHE A 205 9.08 4.57 -9.36
C PHE A 205 9.06 6.10 -9.39
N LEU A 206 9.53 6.73 -10.47
CA LEU A 206 9.58 8.20 -10.53
C LEU A 206 8.20 8.87 -10.38
N PRO A 207 7.12 8.46 -11.09
CA PRO A 207 5.83 9.12 -10.95
C PRO A 207 5.23 8.97 -9.56
N VAL A 208 5.39 7.81 -8.91
CA VAL A 208 4.90 7.61 -7.53
C VAL A 208 5.68 8.46 -6.52
N LEU A 209 6.99 8.66 -6.72
CA LEU A 209 7.81 9.55 -5.90
C LEU A 209 7.38 11.01 -6.06
N LEU A 210 7.14 11.46 -7.29
CA LEU A 210 6.65 12.81 -7.57
C LEU A 210 5.25 13.04 -6.99
N PHE A 211 4.37 12.05 -7.10
CA PHE A 211 3.03 12.11 -6.52
C PHE A 211 3.09 12.15 -4.99
N PHE A 212 3.93 11.32 -4.36
CA PHE A 212 4.19 11.39 -2.93
C PHE A 212 4.68 12.79 -2.52
N TYR A 213 5.68 13.32 -3.21
CA TYR A 213 6.22 14.65 -2.95
C TYR A 213 5.14 15.73 -3.02
N ALA A 214 4.32 15.73 -4.08
CA ALA A 214 3.26 16.72 -4.26
C ALA A 214 2.21 16.66 -3.15
N MET A 215 1.76 15.45 -2.80
CA MET A 215 0.74 15.26 -1.77
C MET A 215 1.27 15.55 -0.37
N GLU A 216 2.48 15.08 -0.05
CA GLU A 216 3.12 15.34 1.23
C GLU A 216 3.37 16.85 1.42
N TYR A 217 3.91 17.53 0.41
CA TYR A 217 4.10 18.98 0.45
C TYR A 217 2.77 19.71 0.66
N TYR A 218 1.72 19.33 -0.08
CA TYR A 218 0.39 19.91 0.05
C TYR A 218 -0.17 19.80 1.48
N PHE A 219 -0.06 18.65 2.13
CA PHE A 219 -0.57 18.48 3.49
C PHE A 219 0.32 19.15 4.54
N VAL A 220 1.65 19.12 4.39
CA VAL A 220 2.57 19.77 5.35
C VAL A 220 2.42 21.29 5.30
N GLU A 221 2.28 21.87 4.12
CA GLU A 221 2.13 23.32 3.95
C GLU A 221 0.87 23.84 4.65
N ARG A 222 -0.22 23.05 4.62
CA ARG A 222 -1.45 23.36 5.35
C ARG A 222 -1.30 23.32 6.88
N ILE A 223 -0.33 22.57 7.40
CA ILE A 223 -0.06 22.47 8.84
C ILE A 223 0.90 23.59 9.29
N ALA A 224 1.98 23.81 8.53
CA ALA A 224 3.05 24.73 8.88
C ALA A 224 3.74 25.25 7.61
N PRO A 225 3.39 26.46 7.12
CA PRO A 225 3.83 27.08 5.85
C PRO A 225 5.33 27.42 5.72
N GLY A 226 6.20 26.46 5.98
CA GLY A 226 7.65 26.65 6.02
C GLY A 226 8.41 25.41 6.47
N LEU A 227 7.71 24.41 7.02
CA LEU A 227 8.29 23.09 7.28
C LEU A 227 8.31 22.21 6.03
N ALA A 228 7.43 22.45 5.05
CA ALA A 228 7.31 21.62 3.86
C ALA A 228 8.62 21.51 3.05
N PRO A 229 9.34 22.61 2.76
CA PRO A 229 10.62 22.55 2.05
C PRO A 229 11.68 21.71 2.78
N TRP A 230 11.79 21.86 4.11
CA TRP A 230 12.75 21.13 4.93
C TRP A 230 12.45 19.63 4.97
N LEU A 231 11.18 19.27 5.11
CA LEU A 231 10.78 17.86 5.14
C LEU A 231 11.01 17.18 3.79
N SER A 232 10.68 17.86 2.69
CA SER A 232 10.93 17.34 1.34
C SER A 232 12.42 17.12 1.05
N LEU A 233 13.28 18.06 1.47
CA LEU A 233 14.74 17.88 1.41
C LEU A 233 15.21 16.69 2.25
N GLY A 234 14.58 16.46 3.40
CA GLY A 234 14.81 15.28 4.24
C GLY A 234 14.53 13.96 3.50
N PHE A 235 13.37 13.85 2.84
CA PHE A 235 13.03 12.66 2.04
C PHE A 235 13.96 12.46 0.84
N ALA A 236 14.35 13.53 0.16
CA ALA A 236 15.33 13.48 -0.93
C ALA A 236 16.71 13.01 -0.42
N GLY A 237 17.14 13.52 0.74
CA GLY A 237 18.37 13.10 1.42
C GLY A 237 18.33 11.62 1.82
N LEU A 238 17.19 11.12 2.31
CA LEU A 238 17.02 9.71 2.64
C LEU A 238 17.15 8.81 1.41
N LEU A 239 16.50 9.17 0.28
CA LEU A 239 16.65 8.41 -0.97
C LEU A 239 18.10 8.40 -1.46
N LEU A 240 18.78 9.55 -1.38
CA LEU A 240 20.19 9.64 -1.71
C LEU A 240 21.05 8.73 -0.81
N ALA A 241 20.77 8.71 0.50
CA ALA A 241 21.48 7.84 1.45
C ALA A 241 21.26 6.35 1.13
N LEU A 242 20.03 5.95 0.81
CA LEU A 242 19.72 4.57 0.38
C LEU A 242 20.44 4.21 -0.92
N TYR A 243 20.49 5.12 -1.89
CA TYR A 243 21.24 4.94 -3.14
C TYR A 243 22.74 4.80 -2.92
N LEU A 244 23.35 5.69 -2.14
CA LEU A 244 24.78 5.63 -1.83
C LEU A 244 25.11 4.35 -1.05
N GLY A 245 24.24 3.95 -0.12
CA GLY A 245 24.35 2.68 0.60
C GLY A 245 24.30 1.48 -0.34
N ALA A 246 23.42 1.50 -1.34
CA ALA A 246 23.34 0.44 -2.34
C ALA A 246 24.56 0.49 -3.29
N LYS A 247 25.00 1.67 -3.72
CA LYS A 247 26.17 1.86 -4.60
C LYS A 247 27.46 1.35 -3.97
N LYS A 248 27.65 1.60 -2.67
CA LYS A 248 28.78 1.05 -1.90
C LYS A 248 28.80 -0.48 -1.91
N ARG A 249 27.63 -1.12 -1.97
CA ARG A 249 27.49 -2.59 -2.01
C ARG A 249 27.73 -3.17 -3.41
N PHE A 250 27.49 -2.39 -4.47
CA PHE A 250 27.67 -2.77 -5.88
C PHE A 250 28.59 -1.77 -6.62
N PRO A 251 29.89 -1.70 -6.26
CA PRO A 251 30.80 -0.68 -6.80
C PRO A 251 31.08 -0.82 -8.31
N GLU A 252 30.98 -2.02 -8.87
CA GLU A 252 31.22 -2.30 -10.30
C GLU A 252 29.92 -2.36 -11.14
N GLY A 253 28.74 -2.29 -10.50
CA GLY A 253 27.45 -2.38 -11.17
C GLY A 253 26.96 -1.02 -11.66
N LYS A 254 26.53 -0.92 -12.92
CA LYS A 254 25.72 0.22 -13.38
C LYS A 254 24.39 0.21 -12.63
N MET A 255 24.20 1.18 -11.74
CA MET A 255 22.96 1.34 -10.97
C MET A 255 21.93 2.07 -11.82
N GLY A 256 20.92 1.36 -12.31
CA GLY A 256 19.88 1.98 -13.16
C GLY A 256 19.03 3.04 -12.46
N SER A 257 19.07 3.08 -11.13
CA SER A 257 18.33 4.07 -10.31
C SER A 257 18.91 5.49 -10.29
N GLU A 258 20.13 5.71 -10.79
CA GLU A 258 20.82 7.01 -10.70
C GLU A 258 20.04 8.14 -11.35
N SER A 259 19.55 7.94 -12.58
CA SER A 259 18.78 8.94 -13.33
C SER A 259 17.48 9.34 -12.61
N MET A 260 16.74 8.36 -12.08
CA MET A 260 15.52 8.58 -11.29
C MET A 260 15.81 9.43 -10.05
N ILE A 261 16.86 9.10 -9.30
CA ILE A 261 17.19 9.79 -8.05
C ILE A 261 17.64 11.22 -8.33
N LEU A 262 18.49 11.42 -9.33
CA LEU A 262 18.91 12.76 -9.74
C LEU A 262 17.73 13.60 -10.22
N ALA A 263 16.81 13.02 -10.99
CA ALA A 263 15.59 13.71 -11.43
C ALA A 263 14.73 14.13 -10.23
N PHE A 264 14.48 13.22 -9.30
CA PHE A 264 13.69 13.50 -8.09
C PHE A 264 14.34 14.58 -7.22
N ILE A 265 15.64 14.45 -6.92
CA ILE A 265 16.39 15.45 -6.13
C ILE A 265 16.38 16.80 -6.83
N SER A 266 16.56 16.84 -8.15
CA SER A 266 16.56 18.09 -8.91
C SER A 266 15.22 18.83 -8.78
N VAL A 267 14.10 18.11 -8.90
CA VAL A 267 12.76 18.68 -8.72
C VAL A 267 12.57 19.20 -7.29
N VAL A 268 12.92 18.39 -6.28
CA VAL A 268 12.77 18.77 -4.87
C VAL A 268 13.63 19.98 -4.53
N CYS A 269 14.91 20.00 -4.94
CA CYS A 269 15.81 21.13 -4.72
C CYS A 269 15.35 22.39 -5.46
N PHE A 270 14.94 22.28 -6.72
CA PHE A 270 14.45 23.43 -7.47
C PHE A 270 13.21 24.06 -6.81
N HIS A 271 12.25 23.25 -6.38
CA HIS A 271 11.06 23.77 -5.74
C HIS A 271 11.33 24.24 -4.30
N SER A 272 11.83 23.35 -3.45
CA SER A 272 11.97 23.60 -2.02
C SER A 272 13.11 24.57 -1.69
N PHE A 273 14.26 24.43 -2.35
CA PHE A 273 15.40 25.30 -2.07
C PHE A 273 15.34 26.60 -2.87
N TYR A 274 15.17 26.53 -4.20
CA TYR A 274 15.26 27.72 -5.05
C TYR A 274 14.00 28.61 -5.02
N MET A 275 12.80 28.03 -5.06
CA MET A 275 11.56 28.84 -5.11
C MET A 275 11.05 29.28 -3.73
N GLU A 276 11.29 28.50 -2.68
CA GLU A 276 10.73 28.76 -1.34
C GLU A 276 11.76 29.32 -0.37
N LEU A 277 12.86 28.59 -0.13
CA LEU A 277 13.86 28.96 0.89
C LEU A 277 14.79 30.10 0.46
N LEU A 278 15.02 30.30 -0.84
CA LEU A 278 15.97 31.29 -1.33
C LEU A 278 15.39 32.72 -1.22
N PRO A 279 16.04 33.64 -0.47
CA PRO A 279 15.56 35.01 -0.33
C PRO A 279 15.47 35.72 -1.69
N ALA A 280 14.47 36.59 -1.88
CA ALA A 280 14.22 37.26 -3.16
C ALA A 280 15.44 38.04 -3.70
N GLY A 281 16.34 38.53 -2.83
CA GLY A 281 17.56 39.25 -3.22
C GLY A 281 18.74 38.38 -3.67
N ALA A 282 18.64 37.06 -3.54
CA ALA A 282 19.66 36.10 -3.97
C ALA A 282 19.23 35.27 -5.19
N ARG A 283 18.03 35.53 -5.73
CA ARG A 283 17.55 34.94 -6.98
C ARG A 283 18.19 35.70 -8.16
N PRO A 284 18.77 35.00 -9.15
CA PRO A 284 19.35 35.63 -10.34
C PRO A 284 18.31 36.31 -11.22
#